data_AF-A0AAJ6UEB4-F1
#
_entry.id   AF-A0AAJ6UEB4-F1
#
_cell.length_a   1.000
_cell.length_b   1.000
_cell.length_c   1.000
_cell.angle_alpha   90.00
_cell.angle_beta   90.00
_cell.angle_gamma   90.00
#
_symmetry.space_group_name_H-M   'P 1'
#
loop_
_entity.id
_entity.type
_entity.pdbx_description
1 polymer ?
#
loop_
_entity_poly.entity_id
_entity_poly.type
_entity_poly.pdbx_seq_one_letter_code
_entity_poly.pdbx_strand_id
1 'polypeptide(L)'
;MQASLSSFQPDPKRDSALVQEFLANMEMAFKAQPLWAGCSEEQLESAGEVLEKYVMTKLLSRVFASVPDDVEVDKQLSEKISVIQPFIRPEKLDIKLTFQNEISWLDCRCTALPF
;
A
#
# COMPACT_ATOMS: atom_id res chain seq x y z
N MET A 1 10.15 16.17 -17.85
CA MET A 1 9.46 15.02 -18.47
C MET A 1 8.08 14.96 -17.82
N GLN A 2 7.00 15.27 -18.54
CA GLN A 2 5.63 15.27 -17.98
C GLN A 2 5.10 13.83 -18.02
N ALA A 3 5.06 13.16 -16.86
CA ALA A 3 4.37 11.88 -16.72
C ALA A 3 2.87 12.15 -16.50
N SER A 4 2.11 12.29 -17.59
CA SER A 4 0.66 12.40 -17.53
C SER A 4 0.03 11.01 -17.59
N LEU A 5 -0.56 10.54 -16.48
CA LEU A 5 -1.24 9.24 -16.39
C LEU A 5 -2.63 9.24 -17.06
N SER A 6 -3.12 10.37 -17.59
CA SER A 6 -4.53 10.53 -17.97
C SER A 6 -4.92 10.01 -19.36
N SER A 7 -3.99 9.56 -20.20
CA SER A 7 -4.27 9.21 -21.61
C SER A 7 -4.27 7.72 -21.94
N PHE A 8 -4.01 6.84 -20.97
CA PHE A 8 -3.85 5.38 -21.22
C PHE A 8 -4.85 4.56 -20.39
N GLN A 9 -5.20 3.38 -20.87
CA GLN A 9 -5.88 2.36 -20.05
C GLN A 9 -5.06 2.07 -18.78
N PRO A 10 -5.70 1.69 -17.65
CA PRO A 10 -4.96 1.27 -16.46
C PRO A 10 -4.04 0.09 -16.78
N ASP A 11 -2.76 0.23 -16.46
CA ASP A 11 -1.75 -0.83 -16.58
C ASP A 11 -0.95 -0.84 -15.27
N PRO A 12 -1.17 -1.81 -14.38
CA PRO A 12 -0.54 -1.82 -13.06
C PRO A 12 0.99 -1.76 -13.11
N LYS A 13 1.62 -2.43 -14.08
CA LYS A 13 3.08 -2.47 -14.19
C LYS A 13 3.64 -1.13 -14.64
N ARG A 14 3.04 -0.57 -15.70
CA ARG A 14 3.46 0.72 -16.23
C ARG A 14 3.15 1.86 -15.27
N ASP A 15 1.95 1.90 -14.72
CA ASP A 15 1.51 2.95 -13.81
C ASP A 15 2.35 2.91 -12.53
N SER A 16 2.68 1.73 -11.99
CA SER A 16 3.63 1.58 -10.87
C SER A 16 5.02 2.12 -11.21
N ALA A 17 5.59 1.73 -12.35
CA ALA A 17 6.92 2.22 -12.77
C ALA A 17 6.97 3.74 -12.90
N LEU A 18 5.93 4.35 -13.48
CA LEU A 18 5.83 5.81 -13.62
C LEU A 18 5.70 6.52 -12.26
N VAL A 19 4.92 5.98 -11.34
CA VAL A 19 4.79 6.55 -9.98
C VAL A 19 6.11 6.44 -9.22
N GLN A 20 6.79 5.29 -9.29
CA GLN A 20 8.08 5.08 -8.63
C GLN A 20 9.16 6.01 -9.19
N GLU A 21 9.23 6.16 -10.52
CA GLU A 21 10.14 7.11 -11.15
C GLU A 21 9.83 8.55 -10.72
N PHE A 22 8.56 8.93 -10.64
CA PHE A 22 8.14 10.25 -10.17
C PHE A 22 8.57 10.51 -8.72
N LEU A 23 8.28 9.58 -7.80
CA LEU A 23 8.62 9.73 -6.38
C LEU A 23 10.14 9.82 -6.17
N ALA A 24 10.92 8.94 -6.80
CA ALA A 24 12.38 8.97 -6.72
C ALA A 24 12.97 10.29 -7.24
N ASN A 25 12.43 10.81 -8.36
CA ASN A 25 12.83 12.10 -8.89
C ASN A 25 12.50 13.25 -7.93
N MET A 26 11.35 13.19 -7.26
CA MET A 26 10.94 14.21 -6.30
C MET A 26 11.76 14.17 -5.01
N GLU A 27 12.11 12.99 -4.50
CA GLU A 27 13.02 12.85 -3.36
C GLU A 27 14.41 13.44 -3.65
N MET A 28 14.96 13.18 -4.84
CA MET A 28 16.21 13.80 -5.27
C MET A 28 16.06 15.34 -5.37
N ALA A 29 14.93 15.83 -5.87
CA ALA A 29 14.65 17.25 -5.96
C ALA A 29 14.52 17.91 -4.57
N PHE A 30 13.90 17.25 -3.59
CA PHE A 30 13.83 17.72 -2.21
C PHE A 30 15.22 17.85 -1.59
N LYS A 31 16.09 16.85 -1.79
CA LYS A 31 17.49 16.87 -1.31
C LYS A 31 18.34 17.95 -1.98
N ALA A 32 18.10 18.24 -3.26
CA ALA A 32 18.86 19.22 -4.02
C ALA A 32 18.38 20.68 -3.84
N GLN A 33 17.20 20.91 -3.26
CA GLN A 33 16.59 22.23 -3.13
C GLN A 33 17.29 23.06 -2.03
N PRO A 34 17.89 24.23 -2.33
CA PRO A 34 18.59 25.03 -1.32
C PRO A 34 17.71 25.48 -0.14
N LEU A 35 16.40 25.65 -0.34
CA LEU A 35 15.47 25.98 0.75
C LEU A 35 15.31 24.86 1.78
N TRP A 36 15.65 23.63 1.41
CA TRP A 36 15.50 22.43 2.23
C TRP A 36 16.85 21.90 2.73
N ALA A 37 17.95 22.61 2.45
CA ALA A 37 19.31 22.21 2.83
C ALA A 37 19.55 22.15 4.36
N GLY A 38 18.64 22.72 5.17
CA GLY A 38 18.69 22.66 6.63
C GLY A 38 17.76 21.62 7.26
N CYS A 39 17.00 20.86 6.46
CA CYS A 39 16.10 19.84 6.96
C CYS A 39 16.87 18.57 7.36
N SER A 40 16.40 17.88 8.41
CA SER A 40 16.95 16.57 8.79
C SER A 40 16.51 15.49 7.79
N GLU A 41 17.21 14.35 7.79
CA GLU A 41 16.85 13.20 6.96
C GLU A 41 15.42 12.71 7.27
N GLU A 42 15.04 12.67 8.54
CA GLU A 42 13.69 12.31 9.00
C GLU A 42 12.61 13.27 8.45
N GLN A 43 12.90 14.56 8.34
CA GLN A 43 11.97 15.55 7.77
C GLN A 43 11.82 15.37 6.26
N LEU A 44 12.91 15.02 5.57
CA LEU A 44 12.89 14.73 4.14
C LEU A 44 12.15 13.42 3.84
N GLU A 45 12.32 12.40 4.68
CA GLU A 45 11.58 11.14 4.61
C GLU A 45 10.09 11.36 4.84
N SER A 46 9.72 12.09 5.91
CA SER A 46 8.33 12.43 6.19
C SER A 46 7.68 13.26 5.06
N ALA A 47 8.42 14.18 4.44
CA ALA A 47 7.94 14.90 3.26
C ALA A 47 7.72 13.97 2.06
N GLY A 48 8.57 12.96 1.88
CA GLY A 48 8.40 11.88 0.91
C GLY A 48 7.14 11.06 1.15
N GLU A 49 6.90 10.61 2.38
CA GLU A 49 5.68 9.89 2.77
C GLU A 49 4.41 10.71 2.50
N VAL A 50 4.43 12.01 2.82
CA VAL A 50 3.30 12.91 2.56
C VAL A 50 3.06 13.08 1.05
N LEU A 51 4.13 13.17 0.25
CA LEU A 51 4.03 13.22 -1.20
C LEU A 51 3.43 11.93 -1.76
N GLU A 52 3.92 10.76 -1.33
CA GLU A 52 3.39 9.46 -1.71
C GLU A 52 1.89 9.39 -1.37
N LYS A 53 1.53 9.72 -0.13
CA LYS A 53 0.13 9.75 0.30
C LYS A 53 -0.72 10.64 -0.60
N TYR A 54 -0.26 11.85 -0.91
CA TYR A 54 -0.98 12.77 -1.78
C TYR A 54 -1.20 12.19 -3.18
N VAL A 55 -0.12 11.69 -3.81
CA VAL A 55 -0.16 11.11 -5.17
C VAL A 55 -1.04 9.87 -5.20
N MET A 56 -0.82 8.92 -4.29
CA MET A 56 -1.56 7.65 -4.26
C MET A 56 -3.03 7.87 -3.95
N THR A 57 -3.39 8.83 -3.10
CA THR A 57 -4.80 9.20 -2.86
C THR A 57 -5.47 9.73 -4.14
N LYS A 58 -4.76 10.52 -4.96
CA LYS A 58 -5.32 11.02 -6.23
C LYS A 58 -5.43 9.94 -7.31
N LEU A 59 -4.56 8.94 -7.28
CA LEU A 59 -4.54 7.85 -8.24
C LEU A 59 -5.37 6.64 -7.82
N LEU A 60 -5.92 6.63 -6.60
CA LEU A 60 -6.58 5.47 -5.98
C LEU A 60 -7.57 4.77 -6.92
N SER A 61 -8.50 5.51 -7.53
CA SER A 61 -9.52 4.94 -8.42
C SER A 61 -8.97 4.32 -9.71
N ARG A 62 -7.74 4.66 -10.09
CA ARG A 62 -7.05 4.14 -11.28
C ARG A 62 -6.18 2.94 -10.96
N VAL A 63 -5.54 2.89 -9.79
CA VAL A 63 -4.50 1.91 -9.49
C VAL A 63 -4.93 0.82 -8.49
N PHE A 64 -6.01 1.05 -7.74
CA PHE A 64 -6.52 0.08 -6.77
C PHE A 64 -7.65 -0.76 -7.37
N ALA A 65 -7.47 -2.09 -7.40
CA ALA A 65 -8.44 -3.06 -7.92
C ALA A 65 -9.00 -2.68 -9.32
N SER A 66 -8.16 -2.11 -10.17
CA SER A 66 -8.57 -1.53 -11.45
C SER A 66 -8.59 -2.53 -12.61
N VAL A 67 -7.97 -3.70 -12.42
CA VAL A 67 -8.01 -4.82 -13.37
C VAL A 67 -9.00 -5.87 -12.86
N PRO A 68 -9.85 -6.44 -13.74
CA PRO A 68 -10.84 -7.46 -13.34
C PRO A 68 -10.24 -8.68 -12.64
N ASP A 69 -9.03 -9.07 -13.02
CA ASP A 69 -8.31 -10.19 -12.41
C ASP A 69 -8.05 -9.97 -10.92
N ASP A 70 -7.69 -8.75 -10.51
CA ASP A 70 -7.45 -8.41 -9.10
C ASP A 70 -8.75 -8.55 -8.28
N VAL A 71 -9.88 -8.08 -8.83
CA VAL A 71 -11.20 -8.17 -8.19
C VAL A 71 -11.63 -9.63 -8.00
N GLU A 72 -11.38 -10.47 -8.99
CA GLU A 72 -11.71 -11.89 -8.93
C GLU A 72 -10.82 -12.62 -7.91
N VAL A 73 -9.52 -12.31 -7.87
CA VAL A 73 -8.60 -12.87 -6.86
C VAL A 73 -9.01 -12.46 -5.45
N ASP A 74 -9.36 -11.19 -5.23
CA ASP A 74 -9.82 -10.68 -3.94
C ASP A 74 -11.09 -11.38 -3.48
N LYS A 75 -12.04 -11.59 -4.39
CA LYS A 75 -13.28 -12.32 -4.11
C LYS A 75 -13.00 -13.78 -3.74
N GLN A 76 -12.20 -14.49 -4.53
CA GLN A 76 -11.84 -15.89 -4.24
C GLN A 76 -11.10 -16.02 -2.92
N LEU A 77 -10.22 -15.07 -2.60
CA LEU A 77 -9.52 -15.05 -1.32
C LEU A 77 -10.48 -14.82 -0.16
N SER A 78 -11.40 -13.86 -0.27
CA SER A 78 -12.42 -13.57 0.74
C SER A 78 -13.33 -14.77 1.00
N GLU A 79 -13.75 -15.48 -0.06
CA GLU A 79 -14.54 -16.71 0.04
C GLU A 79 -13.75 -17.83 0.74
N LYS A 80 -12.49 -18.05 0.35
CA LYS A 80 -11.61 -19.05 0.99
C LYS A 80 -11.40 -18.75 2.47
N ILE A 81 -11.14 -17.49 2.83
CA ILE A 81 -10.96 -17.08 4.23
C ILE A 81 -12.26 -17.30 5.01
N SER A 82 -13.41 -16.88 4.46
CA SER A 82 -14.72 -17.06 5.10
C SER A 82 -15.03 -18.52 5.41
N VAL A 83 -14.62 -19.43 4.53
CA VAL A 83 -14.79 -20.88 4.74
C VAL A 83 -13.82 -21.41 5.79
N ILE A 84 -12.55 -20.99 5.78
CA ILE A 84 -11.48 -21.53 6.63
C ILE A 84 -11.51 -20.97 8.06
N GLN A 85 -11.84 -19.69 8.21
CA GLN A 85 -11.78 -18.94 9.46
C GLN A 85 -12.52 -19.59 10.64
N PRO A 86 -13.71 -20.23 10.48
CA PRO A 86 -14.42 -20.86 11.59
C PRO A 86 -13.74 -22.11 12.17
N PHE A 87 -12.86 -22.78 11.41
CA PHE A 87 -12.28 -24.08 11.81
C PHE A 87 -10.77 -24.09 11.94
N ILE A 88 -10.10 -22.98 11.60
CA ILE A 88 -8.67 -22.83 11.81
C ILE A 88 -8.39 -22.71 13.30
N ARG A 89 -7.33 -23.39 13.75
CA ARG A 89 -6.85 -23.29 15.13
C ARG A 89 -5.37 -22.92 15.10
N PRO A 90 -4.85 -22.22 16.12
CA PRO A 90 -3.45 -21.80 16.15
C PRO A 90 -2.48 -22.98 15.97
N GLU A 91 -2.83 -24.16 16.47
CA GLU A 91 -2.00 -25.36 16.36
C GLU A 91 -1.86 -25.87 14.92
N LYS A 92 -2.83 -25.57 14.03
CA LYS A 92 -2.75 -25.94 12.60
C LYS A 92 -1.77 -25.06 11.82
N LEU A 93 -1.30 -23.97 12.42
CA LEU A 93 -0.34 -23.02 11.84
C LEU A 93 0.98 -23.00 12.63
N ASP A 94 1.25 -24.04 13.42
CA ASP A 94 2.44 -24.16 14.27
C ASP A 94 2.61 -23.04 15.31
N ILE A 95 1.51 -22.39 15.71
CA ILE A 95 1.52 -21.36 16.75
C ILE A 95 1.57 -22.05 18.12
N LYS A 96 2.74 -22.01 18.75
CA LYS A 96 2.98 -22.58 20.09
C LYS A 96 2.12 -21.87 21.15
N LEU A 97 1.72 -22.62 22.18
CA LEU A 97 0.94 -22.12 23.33
C LEU A 97 1.56 -20.87 23.98
N THR A 98 2.89 -20.78 24.04
CA THR A 98 3.61 -19.62 24.61
C THR A 98 3.41 -18.33 23.83
N PHE A 99 2.97 -18.41 22.58
CA PHE A 99 2.69 -17.28 21.71
C PHE A 99 1.20 -17.05 21.48
N GLN A 100 0.31 -17.89 22.04
CA GLN A 100 -1.12 -17.71 21.86
C GLN A 100 -1.62 -16.50 22.66
N ASN A 101 -2.52 -15.73 22.05
CA ASN A 101 -3.15 -14.57 22.65
C ASN A 101 -4.62 -14.86 22.93
N GLU A 102 -5.10 -14.52 24.14
CA GLU A 102 -6.47 -14.84 24.58
C GLU A 102 -7.55 -14.18 23.72
N ILE A 103 -7.26 -12.98 23.18
CA ILE A 103 -8.17 -12.27 22.29
C ILE A 103 -7.86 -12.54 20.82
N SER A 104 -7.10 -13.59 20.47
CA SER A 104 -6.76 -13.93 19.07
C SER A 104 -6.28 -12.73 18.23
N TRP A 105 -5.50 -11.82 18.82
CA TRP A 105 -5.00 -10.61 18.17
C TRP A 105 -6.09 -9.74 17.55
N LEU A 106 -7.29 -9.69 18.16
CA LEU A 106 -8.42 -8.90 17.67
C LEU A 106 -8.10 -7.39 17.50
N ASP A 107 -7.11 -6.87 18.22
CA ASP A 107 -6.63 -5.48 18.11
C ASP A 107 -5.68 -5.26 16.92
N CYS A 108 -5.13 -6.34 16.35
CA CYS A 108 -4.29 -6.31 15.14
C CYS A 108 -5.13 -6.41 13.87
N ARG A 109 -6.46 -6.29 13.94
CA ARG A 109 -7.30 -6.29 12.75
C ARG A 109 -6.85 -5.17 11.82
N CYS A 110 -6.63 -5.52 10.55
CA CYS A 110 -6.61 -4.55 9.48
C CYS A 110 -8.00 -3.91 9.43
N THR A 111 -8.18 -2.80 10.14
CA THR A 111 -9.28 -1.90 9.82
C THR A 111 -9.07 -1.55 8.36
N ALA A 112 -10.05 -1.85 7.52
CA ALA A 112 -10.13 -1.19 6.23
C ALA A 112 -10.08 0.30 6.56
N LEU A 113 -8.97 0.96 6.23
CA LEU A 113 -8.87 2.40 6.36
C LEU A 113 -10.11 2.94 5.65
N PRO A 114 -10.98 3.71 6.33
CA PRO A 114 -11.97 4.47 5.61
C PRO A 114 -11.16 5.44 4.74
N PHE A 115 -11.21 5.23 3.43
CA PHE A 115 -10.68 6.20 2.46
C PHE A 115 -11.32 7.57 2.70
#